data_AF-A0A9D1YQ90-F1
#
_entry.id   AF-A0A9D1YQ90-F1
#
_cell.length_a   1.000
_cell.length_b   1.000
_cell.length_c   1.000
_cell.angle_alpha   90.00
_cell.angle_beta   90.00
_cell.angle_gamma   90.00
#
_symmetry.space_group_name_H-M   'P 1'
#
loop_
_entity.id
_entity.type
_entity.pdbx_description
1 polymer ?
#
loop_
_entity_poly.entity_id
_entity_poly.type
_entity_poly.pdbx_seq_one_letter_code
_entity_poly.pdbx_strand_id
1 'polypeptide(L)'
;MIPSSVDPAKYDALFKWLDFNGAGPEMTEEAEANYESTLQRQAEKGVPILDQLWFNIWKSGDTYDKETALHQEYATADMKNFDSYLDFSDVNIHAEPEVCAQELYSILDSCIQQVLQDQNADIPSILEKAANDYQINYLDNEN
;
A
#
# COMPACT_ATOMS: atom_id res chain seq x y z
N MET A 1 3.67 12.04 -13.54
CA MET A 1 4.42 12.32 -14.80
C MET A 1 5.35 13.49 -14.57
N ILE A 2 6.63 13.38 -14.91
CA ILE A 2 7.57 14.50 -14.79
C ILE A 2 7.33 15.45 -15.99
N PRO A 3 7.14 16.77 -15.77
CA PRO A 3 6.93 17.71 -16.86
C PRO A 3 8.12 17.75 -17.82
N SER A 4 7.87 17.84 -19.13
CA SER A 4 8.92 17.95 -20.16
C SER A 4 9.77 19.23 -20.05
N SER A 5 9.34 20.19 -19.23
CA SER A 5 10.06 21.42 -18.91
C SER A 5 11.18 21.26 -17.89
N VAL A 6 11.34 20.07 -17.28
CA VAL A 6 12.40 19.81 -16.31
C VAL A 6 13.73 19.60 -17.03
N ASP A 7 14.76 20.33 -16.56
CA ASP A 7 16.15 20.26 -17.03
C ASP A 7 16.68 18.81 -17.04
N PRO A 8 17.30 18.33 -18.15
CA PRO A 8 17.95 17.04 -18.25
C PRO A 8 18.82 16.63 -17.05
N ALA A 9 19.57 17.57 -16.47
CA ALA A 9 20.44 17.32 -15.32
C ALA A 9 19.66 16.89 -14.06
N LYS A 10 18.39 17.29 -13.94
CA LYS A 10 17.54 16.90 -12.81
C LYS A 10 17.05 15.45 -12.92
N TYR A 11 16.87 14.91 -14.14
CA TYR A 11 16.54 13.48 -14.30
C TYR A 11 17.73 12.60 -13.93
N ASP A 12 18.93 12.97 -14.39
CA ASP A 12 20.16 12.24 -14.06
C ASP A 12 20.41 12.24 -12.54
N ALA A 13 20.23 13.39 -11.88
CA ALA A 13 20.30 13.47 -10.43
C ALA A 13 19.25 12.61 -9.72
N LEU A 14 18.02 12.53 -10.24
CA LEU A 14 16.97 11.67 -9.69
C LEU A 14 17.34 10.18 -9.78
N PHE A 15 17.80 9.70 -10.94
CA PHE A 15 18.15 8.28 -11.09
C PHE A 15 19.38 7.92 -10.25
N LYS A 16 20.40 8.79 -10.19
CA LYS A 16 21.54 8.60 -9.27
C LYS A 16 21.10 8.56 -7.81
N TRP A 17 20.11 9.36 -7.43
CA TRP A 17 19.54 9.32 -6.09
C TRP A 17 18.77 8.02 -5.85
N LEU A 18 18.00 7.52 -6.84
CA LEU A 18 17.33 6.22 -6.73
C LEU A 18 18.35 5.08 -6.55
N ASP A 19 19.42 5.05 -7.34
CA ASP A 19 20.52 4.09 -7.19
C ASP A 19 21.16 4.19 -5.79
N PHE A 20 21.46 5.41 -5.33
CA PHE A 20 22.05 5.64 -4.02
C PHE A 20 21.14 5.17 -2.86
N ASN A 21 19.82 5.27 -3.00
CA ASN A 21 18.86 4.82 -1.98
C ASN A 21 18.44 3.35 -2.18
N GLY A 22 19.03 2.61 -3.13
CA GLY A 22 18.70 1.21 -3.40
C GLY A 22 17.36 0.99 -4.10
N ALA A 23 16.78 2.04 -4.69
CA ALA A 23 15.56 2.01 -5.49
C ALA A 23 15.86 2.14 -6.99
N GLY A 24 17.12 1.90 -7.38
CA GLY A 24 17.58 1.91 -8.76
C GLY A 24 16.93 0.81 -9.61
N PRO A 25 17.04 0.88 -10.95
CA PRO A 25 16.48 -0.14 -11.83
C PRO A 25 17.28 -1.45 -11.82
N GLU A 26 18.54 -1.41 -11.36
CA GLU A 26 19.45 -2.56 -11.28
C GLU A 26 19.70 -2.94 -9.83
N MET A 27 19.51 -4.21 -9.49
CA MET A 27 19.73 -4.73 -8.15
C MET A 27 21.07 -5.46 -8.08
N THR A 28 22.00 -4.93 -7.28
CA THR A 28 23.29 -5.59 -7.02
C THR A 28 23.10 -6.92 -6.29
N GLU A 29 24.06 -7.85 -6.41
CA GLU A 29 24.02 -9.15 -5.70
C GLU A 29 23.90 -8.97 -4.18
N GLU A 30 24.56 -7.96 -3.61
CA GLU A 30 24.45 -7.64 -2.18
C GLU A 30 23.03 -7.18 -1.81
N ALA A 31 22.42 -6.34 -2.64
CA ALA A 31 21.05 -5.88 -2.42
C ALA A 31 20.05 -7.03 -2.53
N GLU A 32 20.24 -7.94 -3.50
CA GLU A 32 19.42 -9.14 -3.68
C GLU A 32 19.48 -10.05 -2.45
N ALA A 33 20.67 -10.37 -1.96
CA ALA A 33 20.85 -11.19 -0.76
C ALA A 33 20.23 -10.55 0.50
N ASN A 34 20.33 -9.22 0.63
CA ASN A 34 19.70 -8.49 1.73
C ASN A 34 18.17 -8.50 1.64
N TYR A 35 17.62 -8.39 0.44
CA TYR A 35 16.19 -8.45 0.18
C TYR A 35 15.64 -9.84 0.46
N GLU A 36 16.30 -10.88 -0.05
CA GLU A 36 15.97 -12.28 0.24
C GLU A 36 15.98 -12.55 1.75
N SER A 37 17.03 -12.15 2.45
CA SER A 37 17.11 -12.31 3.92
C SER A 37 15.95 -11.58 4.63
N THR A 38 15.45 -10.49 4.06
CA THR A 38 14.29 -9.77 4.59
C THR A 38 12.99 -10.55 4.41
N LEU A 39 12.78 -11.18 3.26
CA LEU A 39 11.64 -12.06 3.02
C LEU A 39 11.70 -13.32 3.90
N GLN A 40 12.87 -13.95 4.04
CA GLN A 40 13.08 -15.08 4.95
C GLN A 40 12.67 -14.73 6.38
N ARG A 41 13.17 -13.62 6.93
CA ARG A 41 12.82 -13.17 8.29
C ARG A 41 11.33 -12.84 8.45
N GLN A 42 10.67 -12.38 7.38
CA GLN A 42 9.23 -12.11 7.39
C GLN A 42 8.44 -13.41 7.42
N ALA A 43 8.80 -14.38 6.59
CA ALA A 43 8.20 -15.72 6.58
C ALA A 43 8.37 -16.40 7.95
N GLU A 44 9.55 -16.34 8.55
CA GLU A 44 9.83 -16.88 9.90
C GLU A 44 8.95 -16.26 10.99
N LYS A 45 8.60 -14.97 10.84
CA LYS A 45 7.72 -14.25 11.76
C LYS A 45 6.23 -14.43 11.46
N GLY A 46 5.88 -15.18 10.41
CA GLY A 46 4.50 -15.35 9.96
C GLY A 46 3.89 -14.09 9.35
N VAL A 47 4.71 -13.16 8.86
CA VAL A 47 4.22 -12.01 8.09
C VAL A 47 3.79 -12.52 6.71
N PRO A 48 2.55 -12.24 6.25
CA PRO A 48 2.10 -12.66 4.92
C PRO A 48 2.96 -12.04 3.82
N ILE A 49 3.45 -12.88 2.91
CA ILE A 49 4.18 -12.46 1.70
C ILE A 49 3.29 -12.80 0.50
N LEU A 50 2.95 -11.78 -0.29
CA LEU A 50 2.20 -11.94 -1.53
C LEU A 50 3.09 -12.48 -2.65
N ASP A 51 2.49 -13.19 -3.61
CA ASP A 51 3.18 -13.72 -4.79
C ASP A 51 3.48 -12.67 -5.87
N GLN A 52 3.13 -11.41 -5.59
CA GLN A 52 3.31 -10.26 -6.46
C GLN A 52 3.81 -9.05 -5.67
N LEU A 53 4.48 -8.14 -6.37
CA LEU A 53 4.99 -6.90 -5.77
C LEU A 53 3.86 -5.89 -5.54
N TRP A 54 3.76 -5.42 -4.30
CA TRP A 54 2.81 -4.38 -3.90
C TRP A 54 3.52 -3.01 -3.89
N PHE A 55 3.05 -2.06 -4.72
CA PHE A 55 3.64 -0.71 -4.93
C PHE A 55 5.14 -0.67 -5.29
N ASN A 56 5.50 -1.26 -6.42
CA ASN A 56 6.83 -1.17 -7.02
C ASN A 56 7.01 0.08 -7.93
N ILE A 57 8.21 0.68 -7.87
CA ILE A 57 8.61 1.82 -8.72
C ILE A 57 8.82 1.38 -10.17
N TRP A 58 9.41 0.20 -10.37
CA TRP A 58 9.75 -0.36 -11.68
C TRP A 58 8.77 -1.44 -12.07
N LYS A 59 8.17 -1.37 -13.27
CA LYS A 59 7.21 -2.37 -13.76
C LYS A 59 7.83 -3.46 -14.65
N SER A 60 9.14 -3.37 -14.89
CA SER A 60 9.97 -4.32 -15.64
C SER A 60 11.46 -4.01 -15.40
N GLY A 61 12.35 -4.93 -15.80
CA GLY A 61 13.80 -4.76 -15.68
C GLY A 61 14.39 -5.54 -14.51
N ASP A 62 15.71 -5.44 -14.33
CA ASP A 62 16.48 -6.31 -13.42
C ASP A 62 15.95 -6.34 -11.98
N THR A 63 15.75 -5.18 -11.35
CA THR A 63 15.21 -5.11 -9.98
C THR A 63 13.81 -5.73 -9.89
N TYR A 64 12.93 -5.38 -10.83
CA TYR A 64 11.56 -5.89 -10.85
C TYR A 64 11.52 -7.42 -11.01
N ASP A 65 12.30 -7.96 -11.94
CA ASP A 65 12.30 -9.38 -12.25
C ASP A 65 12.85 -10.20 -11.07
N LYS A 66 13.92 -9.72 -10.41
CA LYS A 66 14.50 -10.35 -9.22
C LYS A 66 13.58 -10.27 -8.01
N GLU A 67 13.03 -9.10 -7.69
CA GLU A 67 12.08 -8.96 -6.57
C GLU A 67 10.84 -9.84 -6.79
N THR A 68 10.33 -9.89 -8.02
CA THR A 68 9.17 -10.74 -8.38
C THR A 68 9.50 -12.22 -8.17
N ALA A 69 10.67 -12.68 -8.62
CA ALA A 69 11.10 -14.07 -8.45
C ALA A 69 11.21 -14.45 -6.97
N LEU A 70 11.80 -13.57 -6.15
CA LEU A 70 11.92 -13.78 -4.71
C LEU A 70 10.55 -13.78 -4.02
N HIS A 71 9.63 -12.88 -4.41
CA HIS A 71 8.26 -12.90 -3.89
C HIS A 71 7.51 -14.19 -4.21
N GLN A 72 7.68 -14.73 -5.42
CA GLN A 72 7.09 -16.02 -5.79
C GLN A 72 7.68 -17.19 -4.99
N GLU A 73 8.98 -17.16 -4.70
CA GLU A 73 9.66 -18.19 -3.91
C GLU A 73 9.23 -18.17 -2.44
N TYR A 74 9.11 -16.98 -1.85
CA TYR A 74 8.81 -16.79 -0.43
C TYR A 74 7.33 -16.52 -0.15
N ALA A 75 6.43 -16.62 -1.14
CA ALA A 75 5.01 -16.39 -0.97
C ALA A 75 4.40 -17.31 0.10
N THR A 76 3.66 -16.72 1.02
CA THR A 76 2.97 -17.43 2.12
C THR A 76 1.49 -17.08 2.21
N ALA A 77 1.05 -16.00 1.58
CA ALA A 77 -0.33 -15.55 1.61
C ALA A 77 -1.23 -16.42 0.71
N ASP A 78 -2.46 -16.68 1.16
CA ASP A 78 -3.53 -17.15 0.26
C ASP A 78 -4.10 -15.94 -0.48
N MET A 79 -3.78 -15.85 -1.77
CA MET A 79 -4.15 -14.72 -2.63
C MET A 79 -5.66 -14.49 -2.70
N LYS A 80 -6.49 -15.51 -2.46
CA LYS A 80 -7.95 -15.36 -2.39
C LYS A 80 -8.40 -14.37 -1.32
N ASN A 81 -7.62 -14.22 -0.25
CA ASN A 81 -7.91 -13.26 0.82
C ASN A 81 -7.55 -11.81 0.42
N PHE A 82 -6.83 -11.63 -0.69
CA PHE A 82 -6.35 -10.33 -1.17
C PHE A 82 -6.93 -9.94 -2.53
N ASP A 83 -7.57 -10.86 -3.26
CA ASP A 83 -8.12 -10.60 -4.60
C ASP A 83 -9.00 -9.33 -4.63
N SER A 84 -9.92 -9.18 -3.68
CA SER A 84 -10.80 -7.99 -3.62
C SER A 84 -10.06 -6.71 -3.24
N TYR A 85 -8.95 -6.81 -2.50
CA TYR A 85 -8.12 -5.67 -2.12
C TYR A 85 -7.19 -5.23 -3.27
N LEU A 86 -6.74 -6.18 -4.09
CA LEU A 86 -5.91 -5.98 -5.27
C LEU A 86 -6.72 -5.52 -6.49
N ASP A 87 -8.02 -5.76 -6.51
CA ASP A 87 -8.91 -5.34 -7.58
C ASP A 87 -9.38 -3.89 -7.41
N PHE A 88 -8.77 -3.00 -8.19
CA PHE A 88 -9.13 -1.58 -8.23
C PHE A 88 -10.17 -1.23 -9.31
N SER A 89 -10.73 -2.22 -10.03
CA SER A 89 -11.60 -1.96 -11.18
C SER A 89 -12.87 -1.17 -10.83
N ASP A 90 -13.41 -1.38 -9.63
CA ASP A 90 -14.62 -0.73 -9.12
C ASP A 90 -14.36 0.20 -7.91
N VAL A 91 -13.09 0.57 -7.66
CA VAL A 91 -12.71 1.42 -6.52
C VAL A 91 -12.69 2.90 -6.93
N ASN A 92 -13.57 3.70 -6.31
CA ASN A 92 -13.51 5.16 -6.41
C ASN A 92 -12.51 5.72 -5.39
N ILE A 93 -11.38 6.23 -5.89
CA ILE A 93 -10.36 6.84 -5.04
C ILE A 93 -10.81 8.25 -4.62
N HIS A 94 -10.88 8.48 -3.31
CA HIS A 94 -11.12 9.79 -2.72
C HIS A 94 -9.86 10.28 -1.99
N ALA A 95 -9.55 11.56 -2.14
CA ALA A 95 -8.50 12.19 -1.35
C ALA A 95 -8.92 12.28 0.12
N GLU A 96 -7.94 12.28 1.01
CA GLU A 96 -8.18 12.56 2.43
C GLU A 96 -8.83 13.95 2.60
N PRO A 97 -9.76 14.10 3.57
CA PRO A 97 -10.37 15.39 3.84
C PRO A 97 -9.33 16.37 4.40
N GLU A 98 -9.45 17.66 4.04
CA GLU A 98 -8.50 18.71 4.45
C GLU A 98 -8.52 18.97 5.98
N VAL A 99 -9.64 18.65 6.63
CA VAL A 99 -9.86 18.77 8.07
C VAL A 99 -10.43 17.46 8.62
N CYS A 100 -10.23 17.23 9.92
CA CYS A 100 -10.73 16.05 10.64
C CYS A 100 -10.34 14.67 10.08
N ALA A 101 -9.24 14.56 9.32
CA ALA A 101 -8.82 13.28 8.74
C ALA A 101 -8.50 12.22 9.83
N GLN A 102 -7.93 12.63 10.96
CA GLN A 102 -7.62 11.71 12.05
C GLN A 102 -8.88 11.17 12.72
N GLU A 103 -9.89 12.02 12.89
CA GLU A 103 -11.19 11.68 13.41
C GLU A 103 -11.94 10.73 12.45
N LEU A 104 -11.82 10.97 11.14
CA LEU A 104 -12.30 10.03 10.12
C LEU A 104 -11.67 8.64 10.31
N TYR A 105 -10.34 8.55 10.46
CA TYR A 105 -9.68 7.26 10.70
C TYR A 105 -10.14 6.59 11.99
N SER A 106 -10.37 7.35 13.07
CA SER A 106 -10.88 6.81 14.32
C SER A 106 -12.30 6.22 14.18
N ILE A 107 -13.15 6.85 13.38
CA ILE A 107 -14.48 6.32 13.06
C ILE A 107 -14.35 5.05 12.22
N LEU A 108 -13.53 5.08 11.16
CA LEU A 108 -13.34 3.93 10.27
C LEU A 108 -12.75 2.72 11.00
N ASP A 109 -11.82 2.93 11.94
CA ASP A 109 -11.30 1.87 12.81
C ASP A 109 -12.46 1.20 13.58
N SER A 110 -13.37 1.98 14.15
CA SER A 110 -14.55 1.45 14.85
C SER A 110 -15.49 0.67 13.92
N CYS A 111 -15.64 1.06 12.66
CA CYS A 111 -16.39 0.31 11.67
C CYS A 111 -15.74 -1.04 11.36
N ILE A 112 -14.42 -1.05 11.12
CA ILE A 112 -13.65 -2.27 10.85
C ILE A 112 -13.75 -3.23 12.03
N GLN A 113 -13.59 -2.74 13.26
CA GLN A 113 -13.73 -3.56 14.47
C GLN A 113 -15.12 -4.20 14.58
N GLN A 114 -16.19 -3.50 14.22
CA GLN A 114 -17.55 -4.06 14.23
C GLN A 114 -17.69 -5.20 13.21
N VAL A 115 -17.22 -5.00 11.98
CA VAL A 115 -17.30 -6.01 10.92
C VAL A 115 -16.47 -7.25 11.26
N LEU A 116 -15.28 -7.07 11.85
CA LEU A 116 -14.44 -8.20 12.26
C LEU A 116 -15.04 -9.02 13.42
N GLN A 117 -15.93 -8.43 14.21
CA GLN A 117 -16.56 -9.09 15.36
C GLN A 117 -17.94 -9.71 15.05
N ASP A 118 -18.59 -9.30 13.96
CA ASP A 118 -19.90 -9.81 13.55
C ASP A 118 -19.90 -10.26 12.08
N GLN A 119 -19.97 -11.58 11.88
CA GLN A 119 -20.06 -12.20 10.56
C GLN A 119 -21.31 -11.78 9.75
N ASN A 120 -22.34 -11.23 10.41
CA ASN A 120 -23.58 -10.76 9.80
C ASN A 120 -23.68 -9.22 9.82
N ALA A 121 -22.57 -8.51 10.02
CA ALA A 121 -22.55 -7.06 10.10
C ALA A 121 -23.25 -6.41 8.89
N ASP A 122 -24.21 -5.53 9.18
CA ASP A 122 -24.87 -4.70 8.17
C ASP A 122 -23.97 -3.52 7.79
N ILE A 123 -23.02 -3.78 6.88
CA ILE A 123 -22.01 -2.81 6.44
C ILE A 123 -22.64 -1.48 5.98
N PRO A 124 -23.69 -1.45 5.14
CA PRO A 124 -24.36 -0.21 4.77
C PRO A 124 -24.84 0.62 5.97
N SER A 125 -25.51 -0.01 6.94
CA SER A 125 -26.02 0.67 8.13
C SER A 125 -24.88 1.20 9.03
N ILE A 126 -23.81 0.42 9.19
CA ILE A 126 -22.61 0.82 9.93
C ILE A 126 -21.99 2.08 9.30
N LEU A 127 -21.84 2.09 7.97
CA LEU A 127 -21.25 3.21 7.25
C LEU A 127 -22.15 4.45 7.22
N GLU A 128 -23.48 4.29 7.11
CA GLU A 128 -24.42 5.40 7.20
C GLU A 128 -24.34 6.07 8.58
N LYS A 129 -24.30 5.26 9.65
CA LYS A 129 -24.10 5.77 11.01
C LYS A 129 -22.74 6.47 11.15
N ALA A 130 -21.68 5.87 10.64
CA ALA A 130 -20.33 6.43 10.70
C ALA A 130 -20.22 7.78 10.00
N ALA A 131 -20.83 7.93 8.82
CA ALA A 131 -20.87 9.19 8.10
C ALA A 131 -21.64 10.27 8.89
N ASN A 132 -22.76 9.91 9.52
CA ASN A 132 -23.52 10.81 10.38
C ASN A 132 -22.73 11.24 11.62
N ASP A 133 -22.10 10.28 12.30
CA ASP A 133 -21.25 10.54 13.48
C ASP A 133 -20.07 11.44 13.10
N TYR A 134 -19.47 11.23 11.91
CA TYR A 134 -18.38 12.06 11.42
C TYR A 134 -18.82 13.52 11.22
N GLN A 135 -19.98 13.69 10.59
CA GLN A 135 -20.55 15.01 10.34
C GLN A 135 -20.83 15.76 11.63
N ILE A 136 -21.63 15.16 12.53
CA ILE A 136 -22.15 15.86 13.72
C ILE A 136 -21.07 16.07 14.78
N ASN A 137 -20.18 15.09 14.98
CA ASN A 137 -19.22 15.16 16.10
C ASN A 137 -17.95 15.92 15.72
N TYR A 138 -17.62 16.02 14.43
CA TYR A 138 -16.36 16.63 14.00
C TYR A 138 -16.58 17.75 13.00
N LEU A 139 -17.09 17.46 11.79
CA LEU A 139 -17.16 18.47 10.73
C LEU A 139 -18.04 19.69 11.08
N ASP A 140 -19.18 19.49 11.74
CA ASP A 140 -20.06 20.59 12.17
C ASP A 140 -19.43 21.47 13.26
N ASN A 141 -18.37 20.99 13.92
CA ASN A 141 -17.63 21.71 14.96
C ASN A 141 -16.36 22.38 14.44
N GLU A 142 -15.94 22.08 13.21
CA GLU A 142 -14.84 22.76 12.54
C GLU A 142 -15.32 24.15 12.07
N ASN A 143 -14.73 25.21 12.64
CA ASN A 143 -15.06 26.61 12.33
C ASN A 143 -14.18 27.17 11.22
#